data_AF-K1UE00-F1
#
_entry.id   AF-K1UE00-F1
#
_cell.length_a   1.000
_cell.length_b   1.000
_cell.length_c   1.000
_cell.angle_alpha   90.00
_cell.angle_beta   90.00
_cell.angle_gamma   90.00
#
_symmetry.space_group_name_H-M   'P 1'
#
loop_
_entity.id
_entity.type
_entity.pdbx_description
1 polymer ?
#
loop_
_entity_poly.entity_id
_entity_poly.type
_entity_poly.pdbx_seq_one_letter_code
_entity_poly.pdbx_strand_id
1 'polypeptide(L)'
;PFLSPNVKSTFQNENDSKDEEKLLDEKSDSVKIKSAASGNVATASTKEYIIGCVAAEMPATYSTEALKAQAVCAYTNLVRLKKNPDSSLSGADISDDPGRHQGYYDIETQKEKWGDKYDEYRAKTEEAVNDVLGKTIVFNGEPIVAAYCAISPGRTESAENIWGGKIEYLVSVTSPGDKLSPDCIKEISLSADEVREYTKNDPEIVLGDDQSGWITDIVYTDSGSGVVKSLKVGGKSFTGNSFRALFFAEKSGVYARAKGRCVFL
;
A
#
# COMPACT_ATOMS: atom_id res chain seq x y z
N PRO A 1 31.29 2.00 32.52
CA PRO A 1 32.48 2.88 32.41
C PRO A 1 32.69 3.25 30.93
N PHE A 2 32.17 4.36 30.42
CA PHE A 2 32.44 5.74 30.81
C PHE A 2 31.16 6.59 30.83
N LEU A 3 30.94 7.30 31.94
CA LEU A 3 30.13 8.53 32.04
C LEU A 3 31.14 9.69 32.07
N SER A 4 30.92 10.81 31.39
CA SER A 4 30.33 12.07 31.92
C SER A 4 30.87 13.26 31.09
N PRO A 5 30.43 14.54 31.25
CA PRO A 5 29.09 15.07 31.61
C PRO A 5 28.69 16.39 30.88
N ASN A 6 27.44 16.83 31.13
CA ASN A 6 26.93 18.22 31.17
C ASN A 6 26.74 19.03 29.87
N VAL A 7 25.49 19.17 29.43
CA VAL A 7 24.87 20.49 29.19
C VAL A 7 23.49 20.51 29.84
N LYS A 8 23.24 21.57 30.60
CA LYS A 8 22.09 21.78 31.47
C LYS A 8 20.81 22.11 30.69
N SER A 9 19.71 21.61 31.26
CA SER A 9 18.34 22.11 31.25
C SER A 9 18.20 23.64 31.08
N THR A 10 17.38 24.04 30.11
CA THR A 10 16.51 25.22 30.20
C THR A 10 15.34 25.04 29.23
N PHE A 11 14.20 24.58 29.73
CA PHE A 11 12.90 24.93 29.15
C PHE A 11 12.09 25.54 30.29
N GLN A 12 12.01 26.86 30.28
CA GLN A 12 11.03 27.61 31.05
C GLN A 12 9.66 27.44 30.37
N ASN A 13 8.65 27.19 31.20
CA ASN A 13 7.26 27.36 30.85
C ASN A 13 7.00 28.82 30.49
N GLU A 14 6.57 29.08 29.26
CA GLU A 14 5.68 30.20 28.99
C GLU A 14 4.46 29.66 28.23
N ASN A 15 3.31 29.79 28.90
CA ASN A 15 2.00 29.72 28.30
C ASN A 15 1.92 30.76 27.19
N ASP A 16 1.74 30.33 25.95
CA ASP A 16 0.94 31.09 24.99
C ASP A 16 -0.15 30.16 24.44
N SER A 17 -1.16 29.99 25.28
CA SER A 17 -2.42 29.33 24.95
C SER A 17 -3.25 30.27 24.08
N LYS A 18 -3.24 30.05 22.77
CA LYS A 18 -4.33 30.26 21.80
C LYS A 18 -3.74 30.06 20.41
N ASP A 19 -4.13 28.95 19.74
CA ASP A 19 -4.23 28.78 18.28
C ASP A 19 -3.91 27.36 17.74
N GLU A 20 -4.00 26.30 18.56
CA GLU A 20 -3.91 24.90 18.07
C GLU A 20 -5.15 24.02 18.28
N GLU A 21 -6.33 24.59 18.46
CA GLU A 21 -7.56 23.81 18.57
C GLU A 21 -8.63 24.30 17.60
N LYS A 22 -8.40 24.03 16.31
CA LYS A 22 -9.50 23.77 15.36
C LYS A 22 -9.66 22.25 15.25
N LEU A 23 -10.06 21.64 16.36
CA LEU A 23 -10.62 20.29 16.34
C LEU A 23 -11.86 20.30 15.44
N LEU A 24 -11.90 19.29 14.58
CA LEU A 24 -12.87 19.09 13.52
C LEU A 24 -14.31 19.28 14.04
N ASP A 25 -15.07 20.14 13.35
CA ASP A 25 -16.51 20.36 13.57
C ASP A 25 -17.24 19.00 13.53
N GLU A 26 -18.04 18.66 14.54
CA GLU A 26 -18.64 17.33 14.73
C GLU A 26 -19.64 16.93 13.61
N LYS A 27 -20.01 17.85 12.70
CA LYS A 27 -20.70 17.53 11.44
C LYS A 27 -19.79 16.99 10.33
N SER A 28 -18.48 17.05 10.52
CA SER A 28 -17.40 16.69 9.57
C SER A 28 -16.76 15.32 9.84
N ASP A 29 -17.18 14.58 10.88
CA ASP A 29 -16.54 13.31 11.28
C ASP A 29 -17.11 12.07 10.59
N SER A 30 -17.67 12.24 9.40
CA SER A 30 -18.15 11.12 8.57
C SER A 30 -17.39 11.04 7.26
N VAL A 31 -17.25 9.83 6.73
CA VAL A 31 -16.58 9.52 5.47
C VAL A 31 -17.59 8.83 4.57
N LYS A 32 -17.77 9.35 3.35
CA LYS A 32 -18.56 8.71 2.29
C LYS A 32 -17.65 7.83 1.44
N ILE A 33 -17.90 6.53 1.48
CA ILE A 33 -17.08 5.51 0.80
C ILE A 33 -17.86 4.95 -0.37
N LYS A 34 -17.32 5.09 -1.59
CA LYS A 34 -17.86 4.45 -2.79
C LYS A 34 -17.27 3.06 -2.95
N SER A 35 -18.14 2.06 -3.06
CA SER A 35 -17.75 0.69 -3.37
C SER A 35 -17.35 0.56 -4.83
N ALA A 36 -16.16 0.05 -5.08
CA ALA A 36 -15.62 -0.22 -6.42
C ALA A 36 -16.37 -1.38 -7.10
N ALA A 37 -16.81 -2.37 -6.31
CA ALA A 37 -17.53 -3.53 -6.81
C ALA A 37 -18.99 -3.20 -7.18
N SER A 38 -19.70 -2.42 -6.35
CA SER A 38 -21.14 -2.18 -6.53
C SER A 38 -21.49 -0.77 -7.00
N GLY A 39 -20.58 0.20 -6.86
CA GLY A 39 -20.85 1.63 -7.09
C GLY A 39 -21.63 2.32 -5.97
N ASN A 40 -22.12 1.57 -4.97
CA ASN A 40 -22.89 2.10 -3.86
C ASN A 40 -22.03 2.99 -2.94
N VAL A 41 -22.66 3.98 -2.30
CA VAL A 41 -21.98 4.87 -1.34
C VAL A 41 -22.47 4.56 0.07
N ALA A 42 -21.55 4.16 0.93
CA ALA A 42 -21.76 3.99 2.37
C ALA A 42 -21.26 5.22 3.13
N THR A 43 -21.74 5.43 4.35
CA THR A 43 -21.22 6.46 5.25
C THR A 43 -20.80 5.81 6.56
N ALA A 44 -19.59 6.12 7.04
CA ALA A 44 -19.06 5.67 8.32
C ALA A 44 -18.49 6.86 9.10
N SER A 45 -18.33 6.75 10.41
CA SER A 45 -17.51 7.72 11.15
C SER A 45 -16.05 7.62 10.69
N THR A 46 -15.25 8.66 10.88
CA THR A 46 -13.83 8.59 10.54
C THR A 46 -13.13 7.44 11.28
N LYS A 47 -13.44 7.26 12.57
CA LYS A 47 -12.90 6.14 13.36
C LYS A 47 -13.24 4.78 12.75
N GLU A 48 -14.51 4.53 12.44
CA GLU A 48 -14.93 3.24 11.85
C GLU A 48 -14.31 3.03 10.46
N TYR A 49 -14.18 4.10 9.67
CA TYR A 49 -13.51 4.04 8.39
C TYR A 49 -12.03 3.61 8.53
N ILE A 50 -11.28 4.23 9.45
CA ILE A 50 -9.86 3.88 9.68
C ILE A 50 -9.72 2.44 10.19
N ILE A 51 -10.63 1.97 11.07
CA ILE A 51 -10.63 0.57 11.51
C ILE A 51 -10.87 -0.37 10.32
N GLY A 52 -11.83 -0.04 9.45
CA GLY A 52 -12.09 -0.81 8.23
C GLY A 52 -10.91 -0.83 7.25
N CYS A 53 -10.15 0.27 7.14
CA CYS A 53 -8.91 0.30 6.35
C CYS A 53 -7.82 -0.59 6.94
N VAL A 54 -7.57 -0.51 8.25
CA VAL A 54 -6.56 -1.37 8.89
C VAL A 54 -6.95 -2.85 8.76
N ALA A 55 -8.23 -3.17 8.92
CA ALA A 55 -8.76 -4.52 8.75
C ALA A 55 -8.63 -5.05 7.31
N ALA A 56 -8.73 -4.17 6.31
CA ALA A 56 -8.55 -4.52 4.90
C ALA A 56 -7.08 -4.79 4.56
N GLU A 57 -6.18 -3.92 5.02
CA GLU A 57 -4.80 -3.87 4.55
C GLU A 57 -3.83 -4.74 5.36
N MET A 58 -4.14 -5.05 6.63
CA MET A 58 -3.17 -5.72 7.50
C MET A 58 -3.78 -6.84 8.36
N PRO A 59 -3.07 -7.97 8.55
CA PRO A 59 -3.50 -9.00 9.48
C PRO A 59 -3.51 -8.48 10.92
N ALA A 60 -4.62 -8.69 11.65
CA ALA A 60 -4.75 -8.31 13.05
C ALA A 60 -3.75 -9.03 13.98
N THR A 61 -3.13 -10.12 13.51
CA THR A 61 -2.06 -10.84 14.21
C THR A 61 -0.73 -10.09 14.24
N TYR A 62 -0.54 -9.08 13.40
CA TYR A 62 0.68 -8.27 13.37
C TYR A 62 0.83 -7.45 14.66
N SER A 63 2.03 -6.91 14.90
CA SER A 63 2.30 -6.11 16.10
C SER A 63 1.37 -4.90 16.20
N THR A 64 1.02 -4.51 17.42
CA THR A 64 0.18 -3.33 17.66
C THR A 64 0.80 -2.05 17.08
N GLU A 65 2.12 -1.92 17.14
CA GLU A 65 2.82 -0.76 16.56
C GLU A 65 2.75 -0.73 15.02
N ALA A 66 2.70 -1.90 14.36
CA ALA A 66 2.41 -1.95 12.93
C ALA A 66 0.98 -1.47 12.64
N LEU A 67 -0.02 -1.96 13.41
CA LEU A 67 -1.43 -1.53 13.30
C LEU A 67 -1.59 -0.01 13.47
N LYS A 68 -0.88 0.57 14.43
CA LYS A 68 -0.79 2.03 14.62
C LYS A 68 -0.20 2.74 13.40
N ALA A 69 0.92 2.26 12.87
CA ALA A 69 1.54 2.84 11.68
C ALA A 69 0.58 2.82 10.46
N GLN A 70 -0.12 1.70 10.24
CA GLN A 70 -1.12 1.58 9.17
C GLN A 70 -2.30 2.54 9.39
N ALA A 71 -2.78 2.68 10.63
CA ALA A 71 -3.85 3.62 10.96
C ALA A 71 -3.45 5.08 10.67
N VAL A 72 -2.22 5.48 11.01
CA VAL A 72 -1.68 6.82 10.69
C VAL A 72 -1.57 7.02 9.18
N CYS A 73 -1.09 6.03 8.43
CA CYS A 73 -1.06 6.09 6.96
C CYS A 73 -2.47 6.26 6.38
N ALA A 74 -3.43 5.46 6.87
CA ALA A 74 -4.81 5.48 6.40
C ALA A 74 -5.49 6.84 6.66
N TYR A 75 -5.28 7.40 7.85
CA TYR A 75 -5.82 8.70 8.23
C TYR A 75 -5.15 9.84 7.47
N THR A 76 -3.83 9.78 7.26
CA THR A 76 -3.10 10.75 6.43
C THR A 76 -3.65 10.79 5.01
N ASN A 77 -3.85 9.63 4.39
CA ASN A 77 -4.43 9.54 3.06
C ASN A 77 -5.87 10.07 3.01
N LEU A 78 -6.71 9.76 4.01
CA LEU A 78 -8.07 10.30 4.09
C LEU A 78 -8.07 11.82 4.13
N VAL A 79 -7.27 12.43 5.01
CA VAL A 79 -7.17 13.90 5.13
C VAL A 79 -6.72 14.52 3.81
N ARG A 80 -5.69 13.95 3.17
CA ARG A 80 -5.18 14.40 1.87
C ARG A 80 -6.23 14.32 0.76
N LEU A 81 -6.97 13.20 0.69
CA LEU A 81 -7.99 12.97 -0.34
C LEU A 81 -9.21 13.88 -0.16
N LYS A 82 -9.66 14.09 1.09
CA LYS A 82 -10.72 15.06 1.39
C LYS A 82 -10.35 16.50 1.06
N LYS A 83 -9.06 16.88 1.20
CA LYS A 83 -8.55 18.19 0.76
C LYS A 83 -8.58 18.36 -0.77
N ASN A 84 -8.50 17.28 -1.53
CA ASN A 84 -8.50 17.29 -3.00
C ASN A 84 -9.58 16.33 -3.55
N PRO A 85 -10.87 16.71 -3.49
CA PRO A 85 -11.96 15.81 -3.84
C PRO A 85 -11.89 15.31 -5.29
N ASP A 86 -12.11 14.01 -5.47
CA ASP A 86 -12.19 13.38 -6.78
C ASP A 86 -13.61 13.49 -7.35
N SER A 87 -13.79 14.34 -8.37
CA SER A 87 -15.09 14.61 -8.98
C SER A 87 -15.77 13.38 -9.60
N SER A 88 -14.99 12.35 -9.97
CA SER A 88 -15.53 11.12 -10.55
C SER A 88 -16.14 10.17 -9.52
N LEU A 89 -15.96 10.44 -8.22
CA LEU A 89 -16.60 9.71 -7.13
C LEU A 89 -18.05 10.12 -6.87
N SER A 90 -18.61 11.04 -7.66
CA SER A 90 -20.03 11.39 -7.61
C SER A 90 -20.51 11.84 -6.22
N GLY A 91 -19.66 12.56 -5.48
CA GLY A 91 -19.97 13.09 -4.15
C GLY A 91 -19.61 12.18 -2.97
N ALA A 92 -18.95 11.04 -3.22
CA ALA A 92 -18.22 10.31 -2.19
C ALA A 92 -16.84 10.95 -1.95
N ASP A 93 -16.33 10.81 -0.73
CA ASP A 93 -15.02 11.35 -0.35
C ASP A 93 -13.89 10.49 -0.94
N ILE A 94 -14.11 9.19 -1.02
CA ILE A 94 -13.11 8.17 -1.35
C ILE A 94 -13.78 6.93 -1.99
N SER A 95 -12.95 6.02 -2.50
CA SER A 95 -13.35 4.68 -2.97
C SER A 95 -12.68 3.63 -2.11
N ASP A 96 -13.29 2.45 -1.98
CA ASP A 96 -12.66 1.26 -1.37
C ASP A 96 -11.73 0.47 -2.33
N ASP A 97 -11.40 1.05 -3.50
CA ASP A 97 -10.46 0.47 -4.47
C ASP A 97 -9.02 0.75 -4.00
N PRO A 98 -8.23 -0.27 -3.59
CA PRO A 98 -6.85 -0.08 -3.14
C PRO A 98 -5.90 0.35 -4.26
N GLY A 99 -6.24 0.13 -5.54
CA GLY A 99 -5.48 0.62 -6.69
C GLY A 99 -5.66 2.11 -6.94
N ARG A 100 -6.73 2.71 -6.38
CA ARG A 100 -7.07 4.11 -6.55
C ARG A 100 -6.89 4.92 -5.26
N HIS A 101 -7.49 4.43 -4.18
CA HIS A 101 -7.52 5.05 -2.86
C HIS A 101 -7.05 4.06 -1.80
N GLN A 102 -7.95 3.42 -1.05
CA GLN A 102 -7.60 2.54 0.07
C GLN A 102 -8.61 1.41 0.17
N GLY A 103 -8.17 0.20 0.55
CA GLY A 103 -9.09 -0.86 0.91
C GLY A 103 -9.94 -0.47 2.12
N TYR A 104 -11.18 -0.97 2.16
CA TYR A 104 -12.08 -0.78 3.29
C TYR A 104 -12.96 -2.02 3.46
N TYR A 105 -12.97 -2.58 4.66
CA TYR A 105 -13.92 -3.62 5.05
C TYR A 105 -14.92 -3.05 6.04
N ASP A 106 -16.21 -3.15 5.71
CA ASP A 106 -17.28 -2.86 6.65
C ASP A 106 -17.37 -3.93 7.75
N ILE A 107 -18.24 -3.71 8.74
CA ILE A 107 -18.38 -4.59 9.90
C ILE A 107 -18.72 -6.03 9.49
N GLU A 108 -19.61 -6.22 8.53
CA GLU A 108 -20.02 -7.56 8.10
C GLU A 108 -18.88 -8.29 7.37
N THR A 109 -18.15 -7.59 6.51
CA THR A 109 -16.94 -8.13 5.86
C THR A 109 -15.85 -8.47 6.89
N GLN A 110 -15.69 -7.66 7.94
CA GLN A 110 -14.77 -7.96 9.04
C GLN A 110 -15.19 -9.22 9.81
N LYS A 111 -16.48 -9.38 10.12
CA LYS A 111 -17.01 -10.58 10.79
C LYS A 111 -16.79 -11.82 9.93
N GLU A 112 -17.06 -11.75 8.64
CA GLU A 112 -16.81 -12.85 7.71
C GLU A 112 -15.32 -13.22 7.66
N LYS A 113 -14.44 -12.22 7.52
CA LYS A 113 -12.99 -12.42 7.44
C LYS A 113 -12.40 -13.04 8.70
N TRP A 114 -12.85 -12.59 9.88
CA TRP A 114 -12.26 -12.99 11.16
C TRP A 114 -12.99 -14.15 11.83
N GLY A 115 -14.25 -14.42 11.46
CA GLY A 115 -15.05 -15.52 12.02
C GLY A 115 -15.05 -15.51 13.55
N ASP A 116 -14.74 -16.65 14.16
CA ASP A 116 -14.70 -16.82 15.63
C ASP A 116 -13.68 -15.90 16.33
N LYS A 117 -12.72 -15.34 15.59
CA LYS A 117 -11.71 -14.39 16.10
C LYS A 117 -12.16 -12.92 16.01
N TYR A 118 -13.36 -12.64 15.50
CA TYR A 118 -13.81 -11.28 15.22
C TYR A 118 -13.68 -10.35 16.42
N ASP A 119 -14.22 -10.73 17.59
CA ASP A 119 -14.21 -9.84 18.76
C ASP A 119 -12.78 -9.53 19.23
N GLU A 120 -11.89 -10.53 19.25
CA GLU A 120 -10.47 -10.39 19.60
C GLU A 120 -9.73 -9.45 18.63
N TYR A 121 -9.86 -9.71 17.33
CA TYR A 121 -9.16 -8.96 16.29
C TYR A 121 -9.71 -7.55 16.11
N ARG A 122 -11.02 -7.38 16.25
CA ARG A 122 -11.69 -6.08 16.23
C ARG A 122 -11.26 -5.22 17.40
N ALA A 123 -11.21 -5.77 18.62
CA ALA A 123 -10.79 -5.04 19.80
C ALA A 123 -9.34 -4.56 19.70
N LYS A 124 -8.42 -5.45 19.29
CA LYS A 124 -7.00 -5.09 19.11
C LYS A 124 -6.80 -4.01 18.03
N THR A 125 -7.52 -4.13 16.92
CA THR A 125 -7.46 -3.14 15.84
C THR A 125 -8.01 -1.79 16.30
N GLU A 126 -9.11 -1.79 17.04
CA GLU A 126 -9.71 -0.58 17.59
C GLU A 126 -8.80 0.14 18.58
N GLU A 127 -8.18 -0.60 19.50
CA GLU A 127 -7.23 -0.06 20.46
C GLU A 127 -6.06 0.63 19.73
N ALA A 128 -5.48 -0.04 18.72
CA ALA A 128 -4.41 0.53 17.91
C ALA A 128 -4.85 1.80 17.17
N VAL A 129 -6.07 1.85 16.63
CA VAL A 129 -6.60 3.03 15.94
C VAL A 129 -6.83 4.18 16.93
N ASN A 130 -7.43 3.90 18.10
CA ASN A 130 -7.71 4.93 19.11
C ASN A 130 -6.43 5.63 19.59
N ASP A 131 -5.33 4.89 19.76
CA ASP A 131 -4.03 5.42 20.23
C ASP A 131 -3.39 6.45 19.29
N VAL A 132 -3.81 6.47 18.02
CA VAL A 132 -3.20 7.31 16.98
C VAL A 132 -4.21 8.09 16.15
N LEU A 133 -5.50 8.04 16.47
CA LEU A 133 -6.53 8.76 15.75
C LEU A 133 -6.20 10.27 15.74
N GLY A 134 -6.32 10.90 14.58
CA GLY A 134 -5.96 12.32 14.40
C GLY A 134 -4.50 12.58 14.04
N LYS A 135 -3.59 11.60 14.20
CA LYS A 135 -2.18 11.78 13.80
C LYS A 135 -2.03 11.67 12.29
N THR A 136 -1.32 12.62 11.68
CA THR A 136 -1.01 12.64 10.25
C THR A 136 0.49 12.72 10.01
N ILE A 137 0.95 12.22 8.86
CA ILE A 137 2.31 12.39 8.39
C ILE A 137 2.32 13.57 7.40
N VAL A 138 3.20 14.54 7.65
CA VAL A 138 3.26 15.78 6.86
C VAL A 138 4.66 16.00 6.29
N PHE A 139 4.70 16.63 5.13
CA PHE A 139 5.92 17.13 4.50
C PHE A 139 5.65 18.55 3.99
N ASN A 140 6.50 19.51 4.35
CA ASN A 140 6.28 20.94 4.06
C ASN A 140 4.91 21.46 4.50
N GLY A 141 4.41 20.99 5.65
CA GLY A 141 3.12 21.41 6.21
C GLY A 141 1.89 20.75 5.60
N GLU A 142 2.04 19.94 4.55
CA GLU A 142 0.91 19.26 3.90
C GLU A 142 0.92 17.74 4.16
N PRO A 143 -0.26 17.10 4.33
CA PRO A 143 -0.38 15.65 4.44
C PRO A 143 0.23 14.93 3.22
N ILE A 144 1.05 13.92 3.49
CA ILE A 144 1.78 13.21 2.44
C ILE A 144 0.91 12.21 1.68
N VAL A 145 1.43 11.76 0.53
CA VAL A 145 1.08 10.46 -0.06
C VAL A 145 1.66 9.36 0.84
N ALA A 146 0.85 8.83 1.75
CA ALA A 146 1.26 7.75 2.65
C ALA A 146 1.11 6.40 1.93
N ALA A 147 1.97 6.17 0.94
CA ALA A 147 1.99 4.91 0.19
C ALA A 147 2.57 3.77 1.04
N TYR A 148 1.97 2.60 0.93
CA TYR A 148 2.39 1.38 1.59
C TYR A 148 2.26 0.19 0.64
N CYS A 149 2.96 -0.90 0.96
CA CYS A 149 2.89 -2.16 0.25
C CYS A 149 3.04 -3.30 1.25
N ALA A 150 2.56 -4.49 0.89
CA ALA A 150 2.57 -5.63 1.81
C ALA A 150 4.00 -6.02 2.22
N ILE A 151 4.89 -6.20 1.24
CA ILE A 151 6.26 -6.70 1.43
C ILE A 151 7.16 -6.08 0.36
N SER A 152 8.37 -5.66 0.74
CA SER A 152 9.41 -5.30 -0.23
C SER A 152 10.45 -6.42 -0.39
N PRO A 153 11.24 -6.45 -1.48
CA PRO A 153 12.38 -7.36 -1.67
C PRO A 153 13.57 -7.12 -0.72
N GLY A 154 13.37 -6.37 0.37
CA GLY A 154 14.41 -5.93 1.30
C GLY A 154 14.76 -4.45 1.18
N ARG A 155 14.13 -3.74 0.25
CA ARG A 155 14.29 -2.31 0.00
C ARG A 155 13.05 -1.79 -0.72
N THR A 156 12.54 -0.64 -0.28
CA THR A 156 11.39 0.03 -0.92
C THR A 156 11.81 0.63 -2.27
N GLU A 157 10.84 1.06 -3.07
CA GLU A 157 11.09 1.72 -4.35
C GLU A 157 10.74 3.22 -4.29
N SER A 158 11.35 4.02 -5.16
CA SER A 158 11.03 5.44 -5.30
C SER A 158 9.72 5.66 -6.08
N ALA A 159 9.04 6.76 -5.78
CA ALA A 159 7.89 7.21 -6.57
C ALA A 159 8.24 7.47 -8.05
N GLU A 160 9.48 7.89 -8.33
CA GLU A 160 9.97 8.11 -9.69
C GLU A 160 10.03 6.82 -10.49
N ASN A 161 10.47 5.72 -9.87
CA ASN A 161 10.55 4.42 -10.54
C ASN A 161 9.19 3.74 -10.69
N ILE A 162 8.26 3.95 -9.76
CA ILE A 162 6.92 3.31 -9.80
C ILE A 162 5.90 4.14 -10.59
N TRP A 163 5.84 5.45 -10.37
CA TRP A 163 4.82 6.35 -10.94
C TRP A 163 5.39 7.39 -11.90
N GLY A 164 6.71 7.41 -12.17
CA GLY A 164 7.36 8.35 -13.09
C GLY A 164 7.57 9.76 -12.54
N GLY A 165 7.09 10.05 -11.34
CA GLY A 165 7.17 11.37 -10.70
C GLY A 165 8.03 11.35 -9.45
N LYS A 166 8.99 12.26 -9.34
CA LYS A 166 9.81 12.40 -8.14
C LYS A 166 8.98 12.98 -6.99
N ILE A 167 8.95 12.27 -5.87
CA ILE A 167 8.36 12.72 -4.59
C ILE A 167 9.45 12.59 -3.53
N GLU A 168 9.82 13.72 -2.90
CA GLU A 168 11.03 13.82 -2.07
C GLU A 168 11.08 12.84 -0.89
N TYR A 169 9.92 12.52 -0.30
CA TYR A 169 9.80 11.59 0.82
C TYR A 169 9.49 10.14 0.40
N LEU A 170 9.14 9.89 -0.86
CA LEU A 170 8.95 8.53 -1.40
C LEU A 170 10.18 8.12 -2.19
N VAL A 171 11.24 7.89 -1.43
CA VAL A 171 12.54 7.43 -1.92
C VAL A 171 12.82 6.01 -1.44
N SER A 172 13.70 5.33 -2.15
CA SER A 172 14.08 3.96 -1.84
C SER A 172 14.92 3.88 -0.54
N VAL A 173 14.44 3.12 0.44
CA VAL A 173 15.07 2.86 1.74
C VAL A 173 15.14 1.37 2.04
N THR A 174 16.14 0.92 2.80
CA THR A 174 16.30 -0.49 3.16
C THR A 174 15.19 -0.97 4.09
N SER A 175 14.63 -2.14 3.82
CA SER A 175 13.65 -2.82 4.69
C SER A 175 14.08 -4.28 4.94
N PRO A 176 15.15 -4.50 5.73
CA PRO A 176 15.74 -5.83 5.86
C PRO A 176 14.80 -6.87 6.51
N GLY A 177 13.84 -6.41 7.33
CA GLY A 177 12.86 -7.27 7.99
C GLY A 177 11.93 -8.00 7.01
N ASP A 178 11.65 -7.41 5.85
CA ASP A 178 10.73 -7.99 4.85
C ASP A 178 11.24 -9.33 4.31
N LYS A 179 12.56 -9.52 4.27
CA LYS A 179 13.19 -10.78 3.84
C LYS A 179 12.92 -11.95 4.79
N LEU A 180 12.45 -11.67 6.01
CA LEU A 180 12.08 -12.69 6.98
C LEU A 180 10.66 -13.22 6.74
N SER A 181 9.85 -12.52 5.93
CA SER A 181 8.50 -12.98 5.61
C SER A 181 8.56 -14.23 4.71
N PRO A 182 7.80 -15.29 5.02
CA PRO A 182 7.69 -16.45 4.13
C PRO A 182 7.08 -16.07 2.78
N ASP A 183 6.36 -14.96 2.71
CA ASP A 183 5.75 -14.43 1.49
C ASP A 183 6.69 -13.53 0.66
N CYS A 184 7.92 -13.26 1.12
CA CYS A 184 8.86 -12.37 0.43
C CYS A 184 9.28 -12.90 -0.95
N ILE A 185 9.38 -14.22 -1.10
CA ILE A 185 9.67 -14.86 -2.37
C ILE A 185 8.54 -15.84 -2.67
N LYS A 186 7.86 -15.61 -3.79
CA LYS A 186 6.91 -16.56 -4.38
C LYS A 186 7.45 -17.03 -5.72
N GLU A 187 7.15 -18.28 -6.03
CA GLU A 187 7.46 -18.85 -7.33
C GLU A 187 6.15 -19.30 -7.98
N ILE A 188 5.96 -18.90 -9.24
CA ILE A 188 4.85 -19.35 -10.05
C ILE A 188 5.43 -20.01 -11.29
N SER A 189 4.97 -21.23 -11.53
CA SER A 189 5.20 -21.93 -12.78
C SER A 189 3.97 -21.80 -13.65
N LEU A 190 4.18 -21.36 -14.90
CA LEU A 190 3.18 -21.35 -15.95
C LEU A 190 3.64 -22.33 -17.02
N SER A 191 2.72 -23.16 -17.49
CA SER A 191 2.89 -24.01 -18.66
C SER A 191 2.96 -23.18 -19.93
N ALA A 192 3.50 -23.81 -20.99
CA ALA A 192 3.53 -23.20 -22.31
C ALA A 192 2.15 -22.75 -22.80
N ASP A 193 1.13 -23.57 -22.55
CA ASP A 193 -0.24 -23.32 -22.98
C ASP A 193 -0.88 -22.18 -22.19
N GLU A 194 -0.63 -22.07 -20.88
CA GLU A 194 -1.09 -20.94 -20.07
C GLU A 194 -0.50 -19.62 -20.57
N VAL A 195 0.81 -19.57 -20.86
CA VAL A 195 1.43 -18.35 -21.39
C VAL A 195 0.83 -17.98 -22.75
N ARG A 196 0.66 -18.97 -23.65
CA ARG A 196 0.02 -18.73 -24.95
C ARG A 196 -1.39 -18.18 -24.78
N GLU A 197 -2.17 -18.78 -23.90
CA GLU A 197 -3.54 -18.36 -23.59
C GLU A 197 -3.60 -16.92 -23.05
N TYR A 198 -2.73 -16.55 -22.10
CA TYR A 198 -2.66 -15.18 -21.58
C TYR A 198 -2.29 -14.15 -22.65
N THR A 199 -1.46 -14.54 -23.63
CA THR A 199 -0.96 -13.64 -24.68
C THR A 199 -1.78 -13.64 -25.97
N LYS A 200 -2.76 -14.55 -26.14
CA LYS A 200 -3.40 -14.82 -27.45
C LYS A 200 -4.09 -13.62 -28.10
N ASN A 201 -4.53 -12.66 -27.28
CA ASN A 201 -5.28 -11.49 -27.74
C ASN A 201 -4.35 -10.32 -28.13
N ASP A 202 -3.03 -10.47 -27.94
CA ASP A 202 -2.04 -9.44 -28.25
C ASP A 202 -1.18 -9.87 -29.46
N PRO A 203 -1.52 -9.42 -30.69
CA PRO A 203 -0.84 -9.87 -31.90
C PRO A 203 0.62 -9.40 -32.01
N GLU A 204 1.05 -8.46 -31.17
CA GLU A 204 2.44 -8.01 -31.09
C GLU A 204 3.33 -8.97 -30.30
N ILE A 205 2.74 -9.91 -29.55
CA ILE A 205 3.48 -10.94 -28.81
C ILE A 205 3.65 -12.17 -29.72
N VAL A 206 4.89 -12.43 -30.15
CA VAL A 206 5.22 -13.57 -31.01
C VAL A 206 5.99 -14.62 -30.21
N LEU A 207 5.29 -15.71 -29.86
CA LEU A 207 5.87 -16.82 -29.10
C LEU A 207 6.28 -17.97 -30.04
N GLY A 208 7.60 -18.14 -30.24
CA GLY A 208 8.17 -19.27 -30.98
C GLY A 208 8.06 -20.61 -30.23
N ASP A 209 8.61 -21.68 -30.81
CA ASP A 209 8.59 -23.02 -30.20
C ASP A 209 9.55 -23.14 -29.00
N ASP A 210 10.68 -22.42 -29.05
CA ASP A 210 11.60 -22.35 -27.91
C ASP A 210 11.09 -21.38 -26.84
N GLN A 211 10.55 -21.94 -25.77
CA GLN A 211 10.08 -21.21 -24.58
C GLN A 211 11.18 -20.37 -23.93
N SER A 212 12.44 -20.75 -24.13
CA SER A 212 13.57 -20.05 -23.56
C SER A 212 13.69 -18.60 -24.11
N GLY A 213 13.16 -18.32 -25.29
CA GLY A 213 13.15 -17.00 -25.91
C GLY A 213 11.93 -16.13 -25.59
N TRP A 214 10.96 -16.63 -24.81
CA TRP A 214 9.69 -15.93 -24.62
C TRP A 214 9.82 -14.69 -23.74
N ILE A 215 10.66 -14.73 -22.71
CA ILE A 215 10.91 -13.59 -21.81
C ILE A 215 12.38 -13.19 -21.93
N THR A 216 12.63 -11.96 -22.35
CA THR A 216 13.97 -11.43 -22.63
C THR A 216 14.13 -10.00 -22.12
N ASP A 217 15.34 -9.45 -22.23
CA ASP A 217 15.65 -8.04 -22.00
C ASP A 217 15.16 -7.48 -20.65
N ILE A 218 15.29 -8.27 -19.58
CA ILE A 218 14.90 -7.85 -18.22
C ILE A 218 15.86 -6.76 -17.73
N VAL A 219 15.31 -5.59 -17.41
CA VAL A 219 16.00 -4.42 -16.87
C VAL A 219 15.38 -4.08 -15.52
N TYR A 220 16.22 -3.95 -14.50
CA TYR A 220 15.81 -3.55 -13.15
C TYR A 220 15.92 -2.05 -12.95
N THR A 221 15.23 -1.53 -11.94
CA THR A 221 15.43 -0.16 -11.45
C THR A 221 16.84 -0.01 -10.85
N ASP A 222 17.35 1.22 -10.85
CA ASP A 222 18.67 1.58 -10.32
C ASP A 222 18.71 1.69 -8.79
N SER A 223 17.54 1.63 -8.13
CA SER A 223 17.40 1.76 -6.69
C SER A 223 18.02 0.60 -5.90
N GLY A 224 18.28 -0.54 -6.56
CA GLY A 224 18.72 -1.77 -5.91
C GLY A 224 17.60 -2.51 -5.17
N SER A 225 16.34 -2.12 -5.36
CA SER A 225 15.17 -2.86 -4.87
C SER A 225 15.03 -4.21 -5.56
N GLY A 226 15.40 -4.30 -6.84
CA GLY A 226 15.15 -5.48 -7.68
C GLY A 226 13.81 -5.45 -8.40
N VAL A 227 13.08 -4.32 -8.35
CA VAL A 227 11.88 -4.06 -9.17
C VAL A 227 12.26 -4.06 -10.65
N VAL A 228 11.45 -4.73 -11.48
CA VAL A 228 11.64 -4.76 -12.93
C VAL A 228 11.08 -3.49 -13.57
N LYS A 229 11.98 -2.69 -14.14
CA LYS A 229 11.65 -1.49 -14.91
C LYS A 229 11.04 -1.86 -16.26
N SER A 230 11.66 -2.80 -16.97
CA SER A 230 11.16 -3.29 -18.25
C SER A 230 11.61 -4.70 -18.57
N LEU A 231 10.86 -5.40 -19.41
CA LEU A 231 11.22 -6.69 -20.00
C LEU A 231 10.50 -6.86 -21.35
N LYS A 232 10.83 -7.91 -22.11
CA LYS A 232 10.09 -8.28 -23.31
C LYS A 232 9.39 -9.62 -23.16
N VAL A 233 8.18 -9.71 -23.73
CA VAL A 233 7.42 -10.96 -23.90
C VAL A 233 7.15 -11.14 -25.38
N GLY A 234 7.67 -12.21 -25.98
CA GLY A 234 7.52 -12.48 -27.41
C GLY A 234 7.94 -11.31 -28.32
N GLY A 235 8.93 -10.52 -27.89
CA GLY A 235 9.43 -9.34 -28.61
C GLY A 235 8.78 -8.00 -28.23
N LYS A 236 7.58 -8.00 -27.63
CA LYS A 236 6.89 -6.78 -27.16
C LYS A 236 7.42 -6.33 -25.81
N SER A 237 7.59 -5.02 -25.62
CA SER A 237 8.08 -4.43 -24.36
C SER A 237 6.96 -4.29 -23.32
N PHE A 238 7.28 -4.58 -22.06
CA PHE A 238 6.41 -4.45 -20.89
C PHE A 238 7.15 -3.71 -19.76
N THR A 239 6.39 -3.04 -18.90
CA THR A 239 6.87 -2.67 -17.56
C THR A 239 6.70 -3.87 -16.63
N GLY A 240 7.37 -3.88 -15.47
CA GLY A 240 7.12 -4.90 -14.44
C GLY A 240 5.64 -4.99 -14.08
N ASN A 241 4.99 -3.83 -13.88
CA ASN A 241 3.55 -3.76 -13.57
C ASN A 241 2.64 -4.34 -14.67
N SER A 242 2.89 -4.02 -15.95
CA SER A 242 2.05 -4.56 -17.03
C SER A 242 2.28 -6.05 -17.27
N PHE A 243 3.52 -6.53 -17.10
CA PHE A 243 3.82 -7.96 -17.06
C PHE A 243 3.10 -8.65 -15.90
N ARG A 244 3.09 -8.01 -14.72
CA ARG A 244 2.39 -8.54 -13.54
C ARG A 244 0.89 -8.64 -13.78
N ALA A 245 0.28 -7.61 -14.35
CA ALA A 245 -1.13 -7.62 -14.69
C ALA A 245 -1.47 -8.68 -15.73
N LEU A 246 -0.58 -8.93 -16.71
CA LEU A 246 -0.81 -9.94 -17.74
C LEU A 246 -0.82 -11.37 -17.20
N PHE A 247 0.13 -11.72 -16.31
CA PHE A 247 0.33 -13.10 -15.87
C PHE A 247 -0.15 -13.40 -14.45
N PHE A 248 -0.45 -12.38 -13.64
CA PHE A 248 -0.70 -12.53 -12.21
C PHE A 248 -1.91 -11.74 -11.68
N ALA A 249 -2.80 -11.23 -12.55
CA ALA A 249 -3.99 -10.47 -12.13
C ALA A 249 -4.89 -11.22 -11.12
N GLU A 250 -4.94 -12.55 -11.17
CA GLU A 250 -5.74 -13.36 -10.23
C GLU A 250 -4.99 -13.75 -8.94
N LYS A 251 -3.70 -13.40 -8.83
CA LYS A 251 -2.85 -13.84 -7.73
C LYS A 251 -2.25 -12.62 -7.04
N SER A 252 -2.93 -12.12 -6.01
CA SER A 252 -2.49 -10.97 -5.21
C SER A 252 -1.15 -11.26 -4.51
N GLY A 253 -0.26 -10.27 -4.49
CA GLY A 253 1.03 -10.36 -3.79
C GLY A 253 2.06 -11.30 -4.43
N VAL A 254 2.03 -11.49 -5.75
CA VAL A 254 2.95 -12.39 -6.46
C VAL A 254 4.17 -11.65 -6.98
N TYR A 255 5.33 -12.15 -6.57
CA TYR A 255 6.64 -11.95 -7.19
C TYR A 255 6.92 -13.18 -8.07
N ALA A 256 7.59 -13.01 -9.21
CA ALA A 256 7.82 -14.11 -10.15
C ALA A 256 9.32 -14.38 -10.34
N ARG A 257 9.68 -15.54 -10.87
CA ARG A 257 11.06 -15.87 -11.24
C ARG A 257 11.06 -16.39 -12.67
N ALA A 258 11.76 -15.71 -13.57
CA ALA A 258 12.05 -16.26 -14.89
C ALA A 258 13.49 -16.79 -14.88
N LYS A 259 13.68 -18.09 -15.17
CA LYS A 259 14.99 -18.76 -15.34
C LYS A 259 16.01 -18.47 -14.23
N GLY A 260 15.68 -18.78 -12.98
CA GLY A 260 16.69 -18.75 -11.92
C GLY A 260 17.14 -17.35 -11.48
N ARG A 261 16.47 -16.27 -11.89
CA ARG A 261 16.67 -14.91 -11.37
C ARG A 261 15.35 -14.36 -10.82
N CYS A 262 15.35 -13.93 -9.55
CA CYS A 262 14.17 -13.33 -8.94
C CYS A 262 13.77 -12.08 -9.74
N VAL A 263 12.50 -12.04 -10.15
CA VAL A 263 11.86 -10.92 -10.81
C VAL A 263 10.90 -10.35 -9.78
N PHE A 264 11.38 -9.37 -9.02
CA PHE A 264 10.47 -8.60 -8.18
C PHE A 264 9.71 -7.66 -9.11
N LEU A 265 8.39 -7.82 -9.15
CA LEU A 265 7.48 -7.05 -9.98
C LEU A 265 6.77 -6.00 -9.14
#